data_AF-A0A227P115-F1
#
_entry.id   AF-A0A227P115-F1
#
_cell.length_a   1.000
_cell.length_b   1.000
_cell.length_c   1.000
_cell.angle_alpha   90.00
_cell.angle_beta   90.00
_cell.angle_gamma   90.00
#
_symmetry.space_group_name_H-M   'P 1'
#
loop_
_entity.id
_entity.type
_entity.pdbx_description
1 polymer ?
#
loop_
_entity_poly.entity_id
_entity_poly.type
_entity_poly.pdbx_seq_one_letter_code
_entity_poly.pdbx_strand_id
1 'polypeptide(L)'
;MKKFLFLFCFGVTAITYSQIGINTVNPQAVLDITASNIVSPANTDGLLIPRIDTFPAINPTVGQNSILVYLNVATGAGSPFGVNPTGFYYWSFPQLKWIGLDSSASAWSLNGNNSTIDGTNFIGTVDNVPLNFRVNNQKAGTINITHTFLGYQAGNSNTENFNVGIGDNAFYTNTTGYYNVAIGSNALYKNSTGNENIAVGSKALYENTTASANTAIGYEAMYLTTDHGENVAVGYQALRSNIEDSNTAVGYQSLYANTSGDSNTAVGRESLRNSISGSGNTAVGRESLHNNISGANNSAFGHNSLRDNTTGNENTAGGDISLFSNDTGSGNSAYGINSLFHNLSGNVNTGIGKEALYNNTTGNYNVALGFASLYSNTIGDQNVAIGMESARDNVSGIGNIAIGLEASRTNLSGNNNVAVGNFTLYNNVSGSNNTALGHQADVSNANITNSTALGNGAVVDQSNKVRIGNDNVTIIEGFVAMSVASDRRYKEEIATIPLGLDFINQLHPVEYIKKTNSEKTKEWGLIAQELKETLDKVNYKNAAIITSDKSKNEFLSIRYTDLFAPIIKSIQELSELDKKNENLQKIITAQETKIAELNAKLEAIEKKINGLIPPSK
;
A
#
# COMPACT_ATOMS: atom_id res chain seq x y z
N MET A 1 131.28 36.77 -64.68
CA MET A 1 131.33 35.97 -65.92
C MET A 1 130.09 35.06 -65.97
N LYS A 2 129.26 35.19 -67.03
CA LYS A 2 128.24 34.23 -67.59
C LYS A 2 127.10 33.73 -66.66
N LYS A 3 125.83 34.18 -66.83
CA LYS A 3 124.72 33.71 -67.72
C LYS A 3 124.04 32.38 -67.30
N PHE A 4 122.75 32.38 -66.88
CA PHE A 4 121.55 31.89 -67.63
C PHE A 4 120.28 31.70 -66.76
N LEU A 5 119.14 31.70 -67.46
CA LEU A 5 117.71 31.85 -67.14
C LEU A 5 116.95 30.49 -67.04
N PHE A 6 115.79 30.43 -66.35
CA PHE A 6 114.51 29.64 -66.55
C PHE A 6 113.92 29.12 -65.20
N LEU A 7 112.62 28.89 -64.91
CA LEU A 7 111.27 29.36 -65.30
C LEU A 7 110.23 28.55 -64.46
N PHE A 8 109.19 29.22 -63.91
CA PHE A 8 107.80 28.81 -63.57
C PHE A 8 107.35 27.65 -62.61
N CYS A 9 106.54 28.06 -61.60
CA CYS A 9 105.21 27.62 -61.07
C CYS A 9 104.75 26.14 -61.10
N PHE A 10 104.38 25.50 -59.96
CA PHE A 10 103.17 25.54 -59.08
C PHE A 10 102.03 24.58 -59.49
N GLY A 11 101.47 23.85 -58.50
CA GLY A 11 100.21 23.10 -58.66
C GLY A 11 99.81 22.29 -57.42
N VAL A 12 99.15 22.94 -56.46
CA VAL A 12 98.38 22.30 -55.37
C VAL A 12 96.91 22.35 -55.78
N THR A 13 96.26 21.20 -55.92
CA THR A 13 94.83 21.11 -56.24
C THR A 13 94.00 21.06 -54.95
N ALA A 14 93.23 22.11 -54.68
CA ALA A 14 92.12 22.08 -53.73
C ALA A 14 90.86 21.61 -54.48
N ILE A 15 90.17 20.60 -53.94
CA ILE A 15 88.86 20.15 -54.44
C ILE A 15 87.81 21.14 -53.91
N THR A 16 87.26 21.97 -54.78
CA THR A 16 86.11 22.83 -54.47
C THR A 16 84.83 22.15 -54.93
N TYR A 17 83.90 21.89 -54.03
CA TYR A 17 82.53 21.49 -54.40
C TYR A 17 81.81 22.70 -55.03
N SER A 18 81.41 22.64 -56.30
CA SER A 18 80.63 23.72 -56.91
C SER A 18 79.15 23.54 -56.57
N GLN A 19 78.61 24.41 -55.74
CA GLN A 19 77.17 24.59 -55.62
C GLN A 19 76.70 25.52 -56.75
N ILE A 20 75.57 25.19 -57.39
CA ILE A 20 74.97 25.99 -58.45
C ILE A 20 73.92 26.90 -57.81
N GLY A 21 74.25 28.18 -57.66
CA GLY A 21 73.29 29.22 -57.30
C GLY A 21 72.70 29.86 -58.55
N ILE A 22 71.37 29.89 -58.67
CA ILE A 22 70.66 30.69 -59.67
C ILE A 22 69.94 31.81 -58.91
N ASN A 23 70.31 33.05 -59.22
CA ASN A 23 69.89 34.28 -58.53
C ASN A 23 70.29 34.41 -57.05
N THR A 24 71.16 33.52 -56.54
CA THR A 24 71.80 33.63 -55.20
C THR A 24 73.32 33.53 -55.32
N VAL A 25 74.03 34.35 -54.54
CA VAL A 25 75.50 34.33 -54.46
C VAL A 25 76.03 33.45 -53.32
N ASN A 26 75.14 32.91 -52.49
CA ASN A 26 75.48 32.02 -51.39
C ASN A 26 74.50 30.82 -51.38
N PRO A 27 74.61 29.89 -52.36
CA PRO A 27 73.69 28.78 -52.50
C PRO A 27 73.73 27.87 -51.26
N GLN A 28 72.58 27.61 -50.67
CA GLN A 28 72.44 26.74 -49.49
C GLN A 28 72.25 25.26 -49.85
N ALA A 29 72.20 24.93 -51.14
CA ALA A 29 72.06 23.58 -51.67
C ALA A 29 72.94 23.38 -52.92
N VAL A 30 73.10 22.13 -53.36
CA VAL A 30 73.84 21.80 -54.60
C VAL A 30 73.24 22.51 -55.82
N LEU A 31 71.92 22.70 -55.82
CA LEU A 31 71.19 23.60 -56.70
C LEU A 31 70.26 24.44 -55.83
N ASP A 32 70.52 25.74 -55.74
CA ASP A 32 69.71 26.70 -55.00
C ASP A 32 69.20 27.76 -55.97
N ILE A 33 67.88 27.80 -56.16
CA ILE A 33 67.21 28.73 -57.07
C ILE A 33 66.33 29.63 -56.22
N THR A 34 66.67 30.92 -56.19
CA THR A 34 65.92 31.92 -55.44
C THR A 34 65.11 32.80 -56.39
N ALA A 35 63.96 33.30 -55.93
CA ALA A 35 63.18 34.26 -56.69
C ALA A 35 63.97 35.56 -56.88
N SER A 36 63.89 36.18 -58.05
CA SER A 36 64.49 37.49 -58.33
C SER A 36 64.04 38.57 -57.33
N ASN A 37 62.84 38.45 -56.77
CA ASN A 37 62.36 39.22 -55.62
C ASN A 37 61.41 38.37 -54.76
N ILE A 38 61.74 38.15 -53.50
CA ILE A 38 60.97 37.29 -52.59
C ILE A 38 59.59 37.89 -52.23
N VAL A 39 59.45 39.22 -52.29
CA VAL A 39 58.20 39.93 -51.94
C VAL A 39 57.28 40.10 -53.15
N SER A 40 57.84 40.21 -54.36
CA SER A 40 57.10 40.35 -55.61
C SER A 40 57.82 39.60 -56.75
N PRO A 41 57.75 38.25 -56.76
CA PRO A 41 58.48 37.44 -57.74
C PRO A 41 58.05 37.79 -59.18
N ALA A 42 59.01 37.78 -60.10
CA ALA A 42 58.75 37.92 -61.52
C ALA A 42 57.97 36.70 -62.04
N ASN A 43 57.18 36.84 -63.11
CA ASN A 43 56.50 35.71 -63.75
C ASN A 43 57.47 34.67 -64.37
N THR A 44 58.77 34.97 -64.41
CA THR A 44 59.86 34.07 -64.80
C THR A 44 60.56 33.40 -63.62
N ASP A 45 60.23 33.78 -62.38
CA ASP A 45 60.80 33.15 -61.18
C ASP A 45 60.17 31.76 -60.98
N GLY A 46 60.98 30.72 -61.11
CA GLY A 46 60.56 29.33 -60.95
C GLY A 46 61.50 28.36 -61.67
N LEU A 47 61.18 27.08 -61.60
CA LEU A 47 61.88 26.03 -62.33
C LEU A 47 60.89 25.36 -63.29
N LEU A 48 61.14 25.47 -64.59
CA LEU A 48 60.42 24.68 -65.60
C LEU A 48 60.94 23.25 -65.58
N ILE A 49 60.16 22.38 -64.96
CA ILE A 49 60.38 20.93 -64.97
C ILE A 49 59.99 20.37 -66.35
N PRO A 50 60.71 19.35 -66.87
CA PRO A 50 60.38 18.72 -68.16
C PRO A 50 58.90 18.30 -68.23
N ARG A 51 58.22 18.78 -69.27
CA ARG A 51 56.82 18.44 -69.53
C ARG A 51 56.74 17.29 -70.51
N ILE A 52 55.90 16.31 -70.23
CA ILE A 52 55.69 15.11 -71.04
C ILE A 52 54.19 14.89 -71.29
N ASP A 53 53.83 14.32 -72.43
CA ASP A 53 52.42 13.98 -72.73
C ASP A 53 52.11 12.51 -72.39
N THR A 54 53.15 11.69 -72.23
CA THR A 54 53.06 10.29 -71.82
C THR A 54 54.30 9.88 -71.04
N PHE A 55 54.15 8.92 -70.12
CA PHE A 55 55.31 8.35 -69.43
C PHE A 55 56.19 7.56 -70.41
N PRO A 56 57.52 7.51 -70.16
CA PRO A 56 58.42 6.69 -70.96
C PRO A 56 57.96 5.23 -71.03
N ALA A 57 57.93 4.66 -72.24
CA ALA A 57 57.60 3.24 -72.44
C ALA A 57 58.59 2.28 -71.77
N ILE A 58 59.82 2.76 -71.53
CA ILE A 58 60.84 2.07 -70.73
C ILE A 58 60.96 2.83 -69.40
N ASN A 59 60.70 2.13 -68.31
CA ASN A 59 60.79 2.69 -66.97
C ASN A 59 62.20 3.23 -66.65
N PRO A 60 62.34 4.42 -66.05
CA PRO A 60 63.62 4.92 -65.58
C PRO A 60 64.29 3.96 -64.55
N THR A 61 65.61 4.04 -64.41
CA THR A 61 66.37 3.12 -63.54
C THR A 61 66.68 3.75 -62.18
N VAL A 62 67.44 3.07 -61.32
CA VAL A 62 67.88 3.59 -60.02
C VAL A 62 68.60 4.94 -60.11
N GLY A 63 69.33 5.20 -61.21
CA GLY A 63 70.04 6.46 -61.43
C GLY A 63 69.12 7.66 -61.72
N GLN A 64 67.85 7.42 -62.05
CA GLN A 64 66.84 8.45 -62.27
C GLN A 64 65.79 8.47 -61.14
N ASN A 65 66.06 7.82 -60.01
CA ASN A 65 65.17 7.89 -58.86
C ASN A 65 64.95 9.36 -58.45
N SER A 66 63.71 9.74 -58.21
CA SER A 66 63.27 11.11 -57.93
C SER A 66 63.37 12.11 -59.11
N ILE A 67 63.53 11.65 -60.35
CA ILE A 67 63.39 12.58 -61.50
C ILE A 67 61.96 13.12 -61.52
N LEU A 68 61.81 14.43 -61.64
CA LEU A 68 60.54 15.13 -61.66
C LEU A 68 60.16 15.48 -63.10
N VAL A 69 58.89 15.26 -63.44
CA VAL A 69 58.28 15.62 -64.72
C VAL A 69 56.91 16.24 -64.47
N TYR A 70 56.38 16.97 -65.45
CA TYR A 70 54.98 17.41 -65.45
C TYR A 70 54.23 16.74 -66.60
N LEU A 71 53.16 16.01 -66.30
CA LEU A 71 52.32 15.34 -67.28
C LEU A 71 51.27 16.33 -67.82
N ASN A 72 51.33 16.66 -69.12
CA ASN A 72 50.45 17.64 -69.77
C ASN A 72 49.06 17.11 -70.11
N VAL A 73 48.93 15.78 -70.28
CA VAL A 73 47.69 15.13 -70.71
C VAL A 73 47.43 13.95 -69.78
N ALA A 74 46.19 13.78 -69.32
CA ALA A 74 45.86 12.63 -68.50
C ALA A 74 46.10 11.33 -69.28
N THR A 75 46.81 10.37 -68.69
CA THR A 75 47.16 9.10 -69.33
C THR A 75 46.63 7.90 -68.54
N GLY A 76 46.44 6.76 -69.21
CA GLY A 76 46.01 5.51 -68.56
C GLY A 76 44.50 5.31 -68.44
N ALA A 77 43.68 5.94 -69.29
CA ALA A 77 42.26 5.58 -69.41
C ALA A 77 42.14 4.08 -69.77
N GLY A 78 41.57 3.27 -68.86
CA GLY A 78 41.50 1.80 -68.98
C GLY A 78 42.62 1.01 -68.29
N SER A 79 43.50 1.66 -67.54
CA SER A 79 44.53 1.02 -66.70
C SER A 79 43.95 0.48 -65.39
N PRO A 80 44.36 -0.70 -64.89
CA PRO A 80 43.96 -1.22 -63.57
C PRO A 80 44.46 -0.37 -62.39
N PHE A 81 45.33 0.62 -62.65
CA PHE A 81 45.89 1.53 -61.65
C PHE A 81 45.25 2.93 -61.66
N GLY A 82 44.17 3.12 -62.43
CA GLY A 82 43.46 4.40 -62.54
C GLY A 82 44.05 5.35 -63.59
N VAL A 83 43.39 6.50 -63.77
CA VAL A 83 43.82 7.59 -64.65
C VAL A 83 44.88 8.41 -63.92
N ASN A 84 46.03 8.65 -64.55
CA ASN A 84 47.00 9.64 -64.08
C ASN A 84 46.57 11.02 -64.57
N PRO A 85 46.09 11.93 -63.72
CA PRO A 85 45.70 13.28 -64.13
C PRO A 85 46.91 14.10 -64.61
N THR A 86 46.65 15.24 -65.24
CA THR A 86 47.70 16.22 -65.52
C THR A 86 48.29 16.75 -64.23
N GLY A 87 49.62 16.80 -64.09
CA GLY A 87 50.24 17.24 -62.85
C GLY A 87 51.73 16.92 -62.75
N PHE A 88 52.36 17.25 -61.63
CA PHE A 88 53.75 16.88 -61.37
C PHE A 88 53.85 15.41 -60.96
N TYR A 89 54.87 14.70 -61.45
CA TYR A 89 55.15 13.31 -61.13
C TYR A 89 56.64 13.11 -60.89
N TYR A 90 57.00 12.28 -59.92
CA TYR A 90 58.37 11.82 -59.77
C TYR A 90 58.52 10.31 -60.00
N TRP A 91 59.66 9.88 -60.51
CA TRP A 91 59.98 8.47 -60.62
C TRP A 91 60.38 7.89 -59.26
N SER A 92 59.80 6.76 -58.88
CA SER A 92 60.12 6.08 -57.62
C SER A 92 60.75 4.71 -57.88
N PHE A 93 62.03 4.58 -57.56
CA PHE A 93 62.75 3.30 -57.45
C PHE A 93 62.93 2.96 -55.97
N PRO A 94 62.69 1.71 -55.51
CA PRO A 94 62.46 0.49 -56.29
C PRO A 94 60.98 0.22 -56.62
N GLN A 95 60.08 1.17 -56.40
CA GLN A 95 58.64 0.97 -56.62
C GLN A 95 58.27 0.85 -58.11
N LEU A 96 59.21 1.17 -59.01
CA LEU A 96 59.12 1.09 -60.47
C LEU A 96 57.86 1.74 -61.05
N LYS A 97 57.48 2.90 -60.49
CA LYS A 97 56.32 3.65 -60.95
C LYS A 97 56.53 5.17 -60.84
N TRP A 98 55.82 5.90 -61.69
CA TRP A 98 55.64 7.34 -61.55
C TRP A 98 54.60 7.62 -60.47
N ILE A 99 54.91 8.54 -59.56
CA ILE A 99 54.04 8.94 -58.45
C ILE A 99 53.68 10.40 -58.63
N GLY A 100 52.38 10.68 -58.73
CA GLY A 100 51.88 12.04 -58.81
C GLY A 100 52.17 12.76 -57.50
N LEU A 101 52.74 13.96 -57.60
CA LEU A 101 52.70 14.95 -56.53
C LEU A 101 51.29 15.56 -56.53
N ASP A 102 50.29 14.75 -56.22
CA ASP A 102 48.91 15.20 -56.19
C ASP A 102 48.64 15.96 -54.88
N SER A 103 48.07 17.15 -55.01
CA SER A 103 47.51 17.97 -53.94
C SER A 103 46.02 17.65 -53.66
N SER A 104 45.45 16.57 -54.19
CA SER A 104 44.01 16.27 -54.11
C SER A 104 43.63 14.96 -53.39
N ALA A 105 43.11 15.16 -52.18
CA ALA A 105 41.75 14.75 -51.77
C ALA A 105 41.34 13.26 -51.78
N SER A 106 42.26 12.30 -51.75
CA SER A 106 41.89 10.89 -51.40
C SER A 106 41.78 10.64 -49.89
N ALA A 107 41.94 11.67 -49.06
CA ALA A 107 41.84 11.60 -47.61
C ALA A 107 40.63 12.40 -47.11
N TRP A 108 40.07 11.98 -45.98
CA TRP A 108 39.10 12.81 -45.26
C TRP A 108 39.83 14.03 -44.69
N SER A 109 39.48 15.23 -45.15
CA SER A 109 40.07 16.47 -44.64
C SER A 109 39.71 16.69 -43.18
N LEU A 110 40.63 17.26 -42.39
CA LEU A 110 40.37 17.66 -40.99
C LEU A 110 39.21 18.67 -40.87
N ASN A 111 38.98 19.47 -41.92
CA ASN A 111 37.87 20.42 -41.99
C ASN A 111 36.63 19.84 -42.70
N GLY A 112 36.65 18.56 -43.07
CA GLY A 112 35.60 17.92 -43.87
C GLY A 112 35.74 18.13 -45.37
N ASN A 113 34.90 17.39 -46.12
CA ASN A 113 34.91 17.37 -47.59
C ASN A 113 33.62 18.03 -48.14
N ASN A 114 33.74 18.84 -49.20
CA ASN A 114 32.58 19.37 -49.95
C ASN A 114 32.13 18.39 -51.05
N SER A 115 30.87 18.50 -51.48
CA SER A 115 30.31 17.76 -52.64
C SER A 115 30.30 16.23 -52.51
N THR A 116 30.03 15.70 -51.31
CA THR A 116 29.86 14.26 -51.12
C THR A 116 28.61 13.73 -51.82
N ILE A 117 28.71 12.53 -52.38
CA ILE A 117 27.63 11.79 -53.03
C ILE A 117 27.25 10.60 -52.13
N ASP A 118 25.98 10.52 -51.74
CA ASP A 118 25.43 9.40 -50.95
C ASP A 118 25.66 8.06 -51.66
N GLY A 119 25.99 7.02 -50.89
CA GLY A 119 26.36 5.70 -51.40
C GLY A 119 27.72 5.60 -52.12
N THR A 120 28.40 6.72 -52.42
CA THR A 120 29.75 6.72 -53.03
C THR A 120 30.82 7.17 -52.05
N ASN A 121 30.58 8.23 -51.29
CA ASN A 121 31.54 8.76 -50.32
C ASN A 121 31.15 8.35 -48.89
N PHE A 122 32.06 7.68 -48.19
CA PHE A 122 31.85 7.25 -46.80
C PHE A 122 33.16 7.23 -46.03
N ILE A 123 33.06 7.28 -44.69
CA ILE A 123 34.15 6.93 -43.78
C ILE A 123 33.89 5.49 -43.34
N GLY A 124 34.75 4.56 -43.75
CA GLY A 124 34.53 3.14 -43.49
C GLY A 124 35.46 2.23 -44.26
N THR A 125 35.13 0.95 -44.20
CA THR A 125 35.83 -0.15 -44.88
C THR A 125 34.93 -0.73 -45.96
N VAL A 126 35.53 -1.34 -46.99
CA VAL A 126 34.83 -2.05 -48.08
C VAL A 126 34.87 -3.57 -47.91
N ASP A 127 35.63 -4.05 -46.95
CA ASP A 127 35.78 -5.44 -46.56
C ASP A 127 35.12 -5.71 -45.20
N ASN A 128 35.11 -6.97 -44.77
CA ASN A 128 34.55 -7.36 -43.46
C ASN A 128 35.53 -7.10 -42.31
N VAL A 129 36.12 -5.91 -42.27
CA VAL A 129 37.02 -5.45 -41.22
C VAL A 129 36.37 -4.27 -40.49
N PRO A 130 36.27 -4.27 -39.16
CA PRO A 130 35.65 -3.18 -38.42
C PRO A 130 36.37 -1.83 -38.58
N LEU A 131 35.60 -0.74 -38.71
CA LEU A 131 36.14 0.61 -38.63
C LEU A 131 36.42 0.97 -37.17
N ASN A 132 37.68 1.29 -36.85
CA ASN A 132 38.09 1.64 -35.50
C ASN A 132 38.51 3.11 -35.37
N PHE A 133 37.98 3.79 -34.35
CA PHE A 133 38.38 5.12 -33.92
C PHE A 133 39.33 5.02 -32.72
N ARG A 134 40.36 5.87 -32.66
CA ARG A 134 41.32 5.90 -31.55
C ARG A 134 41.58 7.31 -31.04
N VAL A 135 41.82 7.41 -29.73
CA VAL A 135 42.33 8.60 -29.05
C VAL A 135 43.50 8.16 -28.17
N ASN A 136 44.66 8.79 -28.28
CA ASN A 136 45.88 8.39 -27.55
C ASN A 136 46.23 6.90 -27.71
N ASN A 137 46.01 6.35 -28.91
CA ASN A 137 46.17 4.93 -29.24
C ASN A 137 45.30 3.95 -28.41
N GLN A 138 44.28 4.46 -27.71
CA GLN A 138 43.24 3.65 -27.08
C GLN A 138 42.00 3.57 -27.99
N LYS A 139 41.22 2.49 -27.87
CA LYS A 139 39.92 2.39 -28.56
C LYS A 139 39.05 3.59 -28.15
N ALA A 140 38.48 4.28 -29.11
CA ALA A 140 37.52 5.37 -28.90
C ALA A 140 36.20 5.15 -29.68
N GLY A 141 36.13 4.03 -30.40
CA GLY A 141 34.94 3.57 -31.08
C GLY A 141 35.28 2.42 -32.03
N THR A 142 34.32 1.55 -32.27
CA THR A 142 34.40 0.44 -33.22
C THR A 142 33.02 0.29 -33.86
N ILE A 143 32.95 0.41 -35.18
CA ILE A 143 31.74 0.09 -35.95
C ILE A 143 31.99 -1.25 -36.64
N ASN A 144 31.21 -2.24 -36.26
CA ASN A 144 31.25 -3.62 -36.77
C ASN A 144 29.84 -4.00 -37.27
N ILE A 145 29.76 -5.02 -38.13
CA ILE A 145 28.49 -5.61 -38.59
C ILE A 145 27.65 -6.21 -37.45
N THR A 146 28.26 -6.54 -36.31
CA THR A 146 27.57 -7.18 -35.18
C THR A 146 27.47 -6.31 -33.92
N HIS A 147 28.29 -5.28 -33.74
CA HIS A 147 28.27 -4.44 -32.54
C HIS A 147 28.73 -3.02 -32.86
N THR A 148 28.33 -2.05 -32.03
CA THR A 148 28.71 -0.65 -32.19
C THR A 148 29.18 -0.07 -30.87
N PHE A 149 30.42 0.43 -30.86
CA PHE A 149 31.01 1.13 -29.73
C PHE A 149 31.40 2.56 -30.14
N LEU A 150 31.05 3.56 -29.33
CA LEU A 150 31.39 4.96 -29.56
C LEU A 150 31.71 5.66 -28.23
N GLY A 151 32.98 5.97 -27.97
CA GLY A 151 33.43 6.57 -26.72
C GLY A 151 34.81 6.07 -26.31
N TYR A 152 35.56 6.89 -25.57
CA TYR A 152 36.89 6.51 -25.08
C TYR A 152 36.78 5.24 -24.24
N GLN A 153 37.50 4.20 -24.65
CA GLN A 153 37.53 2.87 -24.07
C GLN A 153 36.16 2.13 -24.03
N ALA A 154 35.19 2.56 -24.84
CA ALA A 154 33.93 1.82 -24.98
C ALA A 154 34.17 0.43 -25.58
N GLY A 155 33.63 -0.62 -24.95
CA GLY A 155 33.80 -2.01 -25.39
C GLY A 155 35.25 -2.50 -25.38
N ASN A 156 36.10 -1.98 -24.49
CA ASN A 156 37.55 -2.21 -24.56
C ASN A 156 37.93 -3.70 -24.54
N SER A 157 37.34 -4.45 -23.61
CA SER A 157 37.58 -5.90 -23.45
C SER A 157 36.58 -6.79 -24.20
N ASN A 158 35.55 -6.21 -24.85
CA ASN A 158 34.47 -6.98 -25.47
C ASN A 158 34.99 -7.94 -26.55
N THR A 159 34.67 -9.23 -26.41
CA THR A 159 34.98 -10.26 -27.41
C THR A 159 33.76 -10.76 -28.18
N GLU A 160 32.55 -10.33 -27.81
CA GLU A 160 31.29 -10.87 -28.35
C GLU A 160 30.49 -9.90 -29.23
N ASN A 161 29.44 -10.44 -29.84
CA ASN A 161 28.56 -9.77 -30.80
C ASN A 161 27.31 -9.17 -30.14
N PHE A 162 26.63 -8.31 -30.90
CA PHE A 162 25.30 -7.76 -30.59
C PHE A 162 25.23 -6.84 -29.38
N ASN A 163 26.33 -6.16 -29.07
CA ASN A 163 26.39 -5.15 -28.00
C ASN A 163 26.42 -3.72 -28.58
N VAL A 164 25.80 -2.79 -27.87
CA VAL A 164 25.87 -1.35 -28.15
C VAL A 164 26.47 -0.64 -26.94
N GLY A 165 27.59 0.07 -27.12
CA GLY A 165 28.21 0.86 -26.04
C GLY A 165 28.50 2.28 -26.49
N ILE A 166 27.92 3.29 -25.84
CA ILE A 166 28.10 4.70 -26.17
C ILE A 166 28.46 5.48 -24.91
N GLY A 167 29.64 6.09 -24.87
CA GLY A 167 30.13 6.87 -23.73
C GLY A 167 31.52 6.42 -23.27
N ASP A 168 32.17 7.28 -22.49
CA ASP A 168 33.45 6.97 -21.85
C ASP A 168 33.33 5.74 -20.95
N ASN A 169 34.18 4.73 -21.17
CA ASN A 169 34.21 3.48 -20.42
C ASN A 169 32.89 2.70 -20.39
N ALA A 170 31.95 2.97 -21.31
CA ALA A 170 30.76 2.15 -21.46
C ALA A 170 31.18 0.73 -21.83
N PHE A 171 30.71 -0.27 -21.09
CA PHE A 171 30.96 -1.68 -21.41
C PHE A 171 32.47 -2.06 -21.38
N TYR A 172 33.23 -1.51 -20.42
CA TYR A 172 34.71 -1.59 -20.40
C TYR A 172 35.26 -3.01 -20.25
N THR A 173 34.73 -3.82 -19.32
CA THR A 173 35.29 -5.15 -19.00
C THR A 173 34.55 -6.34 -19.63
N ASN A 174 33.52 -6.13 -20.46
CA ASN A 174 32.73 -7.25 -21.00
C ASN A 174 33.64 -8.26 -21.70
N THR A 175 33.49 -9.55 -21.38
CA THR A 175 34.19 -10.62 -22.09
C THR A 175 33.18 -11.35 -22.97
N THR A 176 32.31 -12.17 -22.38
CA THR A 176 31.41 -13.08 -23.10
C THR A 176 29.93 -12.65 -23.10
N GLY A 177 29.58 -11.51 -22.53
CA GLY A 177 28.20 -11.01 -22.53
C GLY A 177 27.73 -10.52 -23.91
N TYR A 178 26.48 -10.79 -24.29
CA TYR A 178 25.89 -10.43 -25.59
C TYR A 178 24.47 -9.83 -25.45
N TYR A 179 23.96 -9.18 -26.51
CA TYR A 179 22.67 -8.46 -26.54
C TYR A 179 22.52 -7.33 -25.49
N ASN A 180 23.61 -6.67 -25.09
CA ASN A 180 23.57 -5.59 -24.12
C ASN A 180 23.57 -4.20 -24.77
N VAL A 181 22.93 -3.23 -24.11
CA VAL A 181 22.95 -1.80 -24.45
C VAL A 181 23.53 -1.01 -23.27
N ALA A 182 24.60 -0.25 -23.48
CA ALA A 182 25.25 0.58 -22.47
C ALA A 182 25.46 2.01 -23.01
N ILE A 183 24.66 2.97 -22.57
CA ILE A 183 24.70 4.36 -23.05
C ILE A 183 24.91 5.29 -21.84
N GLY A 184 26.09 5.88 -21.73
CA GLY A 184 26.48 6.76 -20.63
C GLY A 184 27.90 6.47 -20.16
N SER A 185 28.50 7.44 -19.45
CA SER A 185 29.83 7.23 -18.88
C SER A 185 29.78 6.09 -17.84
N ASN A 186 30.65 5.11 -17.99
CA ASN A 186 30.73 3.92 -17.14
C ASN A 186 29.43 3.11 -17.04
N ALA A 187 28.54 3.19 -18.03
CA ALA A 187 27.38 2.31 -18.10
C ALA A 187 27.84 0.86 -18.31
N LEU A 188 27.32 -0.07 -17.51
CA LEU A 188 27.66 -1.50 -17.56
C LEU A 188 29.17 -1.79 -17.46
N TYR A 189 29.90 -1.00 -16.66
CA TYR A 189 31.37 -0.98 -16.65
C TYR A 189 32.01 -2.33 -16.31
N LYS A 190 31.49 -3.04 -15.28
CA LYS A 190 32.05 -4.31 -14.77
C LYS A 190 31.50 -5.59 -15.42
N ASN A 191 30.61 -5.47 -16.42
CA ASN A 191 29.98 -6.66 -17.01
C ASN A 191 31.08 -7.61 -17.49
N SER A 192 30.94 -8.90 -17.24
CA SER A 192 31.84 -9.93 -17.74
C SER A 192 31.08 -10.90 -18.64
N THR A 193 30.00 -11.50 -18.13
CA THR A 193 29.23 -12.53 -18.85
C THR A 193 27.72 -12.26 -18.91
N GLY A 194 27.23 -11.17 -18.31
CA GLY A 194 25.80 -10.83 -18.31
C GLY A 194 25.26 -10.51 -19.69
N ASN A 195 24.03 -10.96 -19.97
CA ASN A 195 23.37 -10.85 -21.27
C ASN A 195 22.09 -10.02 -21.19
N GLU A 196 21.66 -9.47 -22.34
CA GLU A 196 20.32 -8.86 -22.48
C GLU A 196 20.05 -7.71 -21.50
N ASN A 197 21.08 -6.99 -21.07
CA ASN A 197 20.95 -5.84 -20.17
C ASN A 197 20.84 -4.52 -20.94
N ILE A 198 19.99 -3.62 -20.46
CA ILE A 198 19.87 -2.23 -20.91
C ILE A 198 20.36 -1.32 -19.79
N ALA A 199 21.39 -0.52 -20.04
CA ALA A 199 21.96 0.47 -19.12
C ALA A 199 22.04 1.83 -19.82
N VAL A 200 21.18 2.78 -19.45
CA VAL A 200 21.13 4.12 -20.04
C VAL A 200 21.25 5.17 -18.93
N GLY A 201 22.42 5.78 -18.81
CA GLY A 201 22.75 6.75 -17.77
C GLY A 201 24.17 6.56 -17.27
N SER A 202 24.75 7.61 -16.69
CA SER A 202 26.07 7.51 -16.08
C SER A 202 26.02 6.52 -14.91
N LYS A 203 26.93 5.53 -14.93
CA LYS A 203 27.04 4.45 -13.93
C LYS A 203 25.76 3.62 -13.74
N ALA A 204 24.89 3.54 -14.74
CA ALA A 204 23.80 2.56 -14.74
C ALA A 204 24.39 1.13 -14.82
N LEU A 205 23.94 0.21 -13.95
CA LEU A 205 24.46 -1.18 -13.86
C LEU A 205 26.00 -1.26 -13.72
N TYR A 206 26.60 -0.35 -12.95
CA TYR A 206 28.06 -0.22 -12.88
C TYR A 206 28.78 -1.46 -12.35
N GLU A 207 28.27 -2.07 -11.26
CA GLU A 207 28.87 -3.26 -10.63
C GLU A 207 28.41 -4.60 -11.23
N ASN A 208 27.58 -4.60 -12.29
CA ASN A 208 27.08 -5.83 -12.89
C ASN A 208 28.24 -6.70 -13.38
N THR A 209 28.29 -7.98 -12.99
CA THR A 209 29.30 -8.92 -13.46
C THR A 209 28.67 -9.98 -14.36
N THR A 210 27.66 -10.69 -13.85
CA THR A 210 27.06 -11.85 -14.53
C THR A 210 25.54 -11.76 -14.70
N ALA A 211 24.87 -10.77 -14.11
CA ALA A 211 23.42 -10.69 -14.19
C ALA A 211 22.92 -10.42 -15.60
N SER A 212 21.74 -10.95 -15.91
CA SER A 212 21.11 -10.86 -17.23
C SER A 212 19.68 -10.32 -17.15
N ALA A 213 19.16 -9.85 -18.28
CA ALA A 213 17.78 -9.38 -18.44
C ALA A 213 17.39 -8.19 -17.52
N ASN A 214 18.32 -7.29 -17.23
CA ASN A 214 18.06 -6.08 -16.44
C ASN A 214 17.83 -4.84 -17.31
N THR A 215 16.94 -3.93 -16.89
CA THR A 215 16.73 -2.61 -17.52
C THR A 215 17.00 -1.49 -16.51
N ALA A 216 18.10 -0.77 -16.65
CA ALA A 216 18.49 0.36 -15.81
C ALA A 216 18.57 1.66 -16.64
N ILE A 217 17.70 2.63 -16.35
CA ILE A 217 17.62 3.92 -17.03
C ILE A 217 17.66 5.05 -15.99
N GLY A 218 18.77 5.77 -15.92
CA GLY A 218 18.98 6.87 -14.97
C GLY A 218 20.41 6.92 -14.44
N TYR A 219 20.77 8.04 -13.80
CA TYR A 219 22.04 8.15 -13.09
C TYR A 219 22.07 7.15 -11.91
N GLU A 220 23.08 6.28 -11.88
CA GLU A 220 23.26 5.23 -10.86
C GLU A 220 22.04 4.31 -10.64
N ALA A 221 21.19 4.13 -11.66
CA ALA A 221 20.14 3.11 -11.62
C ALA A 221 20.79 1.72 -11.55
N MET A 222 20.36 0.87 -10.61
CA MET A 222 20.94 -0.46 -10.34
C MET A 222 22.47 -0.48 -10.16
N TYR A 223 23.02 0.46 -9.39
CA TYR A 223 24.47 0.61 -9.25
C TYR A 223 25.19 -0.63 -8.71
N LEU A 224 24.62 -1.32 -7.70
CA LEU A 224 25.26 -2.45 -6.98
C LEU A 224 24.87 -3.85 -7.46
N THR A 225 23.99 -4.00 -8.45
CA THR A 225 23.57 -5.33 -8.92
C THR A 225 24.77 -6.08 -9.52
N THR A 226 25.01 -7.33 -9.10
CA THR A 226 26.17 -8.15 -9.50
C THR A 226 25.81 -9.34 -10.38
N ASP A 227 24.95 -10.23 -9.89
CA ASP A 227 24.65 -11.56 -10.43
C ASP A 227 23.15 -11.88 -10.55
N HIS A 228 22.30 -10.96 -10.12
CA HIS A 228 20.84 -11.11 -10.03
C HIS A 228 20.10 -10.35 -11.14
N GLY A 229 19.23 -11.06 -11.87
CA GLY A 229 18.57 -10.65 -13.10
C GLY A 229 17.10 -10.23 -12.97
N GLU A 230 16.50 -9.94 -14.12
CA GLU A 230 15.06 -9.67 -14.27
C GLU A 230 14.56 -8.42 -13.52
N ASN A 231 15.43 -7.44 -13.30
CA ASN A 231 15.08 -6.19 -12.63
C ASN A 231 14.81 -5.03 -13.62
N VAL A 232 13.92 -4.12 -13.24
CA VAL A 232 13.62 -2.89 -13.98
C VAL A 232 13.82 -1.68 -13.06
N ALA A 233 14.73 -0.77 -13.41
CA ALA A 233 14.99 0.47 -12.69
C ALA A 233 14.93 1.66 -13.65
N VAL A 234 13.98 2.57 -13.44
CA VAL A 234 13.84 3.79 -14.26
C VAL A 234 13.74 5.00 -13.33
N GLY A 235 14.82 5.78 -13.25
CA GLY A 235 14.90 6.99 -12.44
C GLY A 235 16.28 7.20 -11.82
N TYR A 236 16.49 8.38 -11.24
CA TYR A 236 17.71 8.69 -10.50
C TYR A 236 17.83 7.76 -9.28
N GLN A 237 18.89 6.94 -9.25
CA GLN A 237 19.18 6.00 -8.17
C GLN A 237 18.04 5.01 -7.84
N ALA A 238 17.19 4.67 -8.82
CA ALA A 238 16.23 3.58 -8.66
C ALA A 238 16.98 2.24 -8.49
N LEU A 239 16.55 1.40 -7.54
CA LEU A 239 17.18 0.09 -7.23
C LEU A 239 18.70 0.16 -6.95
N ARG A 240 19.20 1.29 -6.43
CA ARG A 240 20.65 1.54 -6.35
C ARG A 240 21.43 0.45 -5.61
N SER A 241 20.91 -0.04 -4.49
CA SER A 241 21.59 -1.03 -3.63
C SER A 241 21.19 -2.49 -3.91
N ASN A 242 20.34 -2.73 -4.91
CA ASN A 242 19.73 -4.03 -5.16
C ASN A 242 20.74 -5.10 -5.56
N ILE A 243 20.69 -6.23 -4.85
CA ILE A 243 21.47 -7.44 -5.14
C ILE A 243 20.56 -8.68 -5.21
N GLU A 244 19.32 -8.52 -5.69
CA GLU A 244 18.30 -9.58 -5.77
C GLU A 244 17.50 -9.52 -7.09
N ASP A 245 16.70 -10.56 -7.36
CA ASP A 245 15.97 -10.74 -8.63
C ASP A 245 14.57 -10.10 -8.65
N SER A 246 14.02 -9.92 -9.86
CA SER A 246 12.58 -9.68 -10.10
C SER A 246 11.99 -8.41 -9.47
N ASN A 247 12.79 -7.35 -9.27
CA ASN A 247 12.30 -6.09 -8.73
C ASN A 247 12.03 -5.03 -9.82
N THR A 248 10.91 -4.32 -9.72
CA THR A 248 10.56 -3.18 -10.57
C THR A 248 10.55 -1.89 -9.74
N ALA A 249 11.33 -0.90 -10.14
CA ALA A 249 11.42 0.41 -9.50
C ALA A 249 11.38 1.55 -10.55
N VAL A 250 10.37 2.40 -10.47
CA VAL A 250 10.17 3.52 -11.39
C VAL A 250 9.95 4.80 -10.58
N GLY A 251 10.93 5.70 -10.58
CA GLY A 251 10.89 6.95 -9.83
C GLY A 251 12.24 7.39 -9.27
N TYR A 252 12.30 8.60 -8.73
CA TYR A 252 13.47 9.09 -7.99
C TYR A 252 13.64 8.26 -6.70
N GLN A 253 14.78 7.59 -6.55
CA GLN A 253 15.12 6.77 -5.37
C GLN A 253 14.04 5.74 -4.98
N SER A 254 13.28 5.22 -5.95
CA SER A 254 12.37 4.09 -5.69
C SER A 254 13.19 2.83 -5.40
N LEU A 255 12.80 2.11 -4.34
CA LEU A 255 13.44 0.87 -3.90
C LEU A 255 14.97 0.99 -3.71
N TYR A 256 15.43 2.13 -3.19
CA TYR A 256 16.84 2.52 -3.13
C TYR A 256 17.72 1.58 -2.28
N ALA A 257 17.22 1.18 -1.10
CA ALA A 257 18.00 0.47 -0.08
C ALA A 257 17.87 -1.06 -0.11
N ASN A 258 17.17 -1.63 -1.09
CA ASN A 258 16.88 -3.07 -1.12
C ASN A 258 18.17 -3.87 -1.22
N THR A 259 18.37 -4.85 -0.32
CA THR A 259 19.57 -5.70 -0.32
C THR A 259 19.26 -7.19 -0.28
N SER A 260 18.04 -7.61 0.07
CA SER A 260 17.69 -9.04 0.07
C SER A 260 16.21 -9.32 -0.21
N GLY A 261 15.43 -8.31 -0.62
CA GLY A 261 14.03 -8.48 -1.02
C GLY A 261 13.90 -8.76 -2.51
N ASP A 262 13.05 -9.71 -2.89
CA ASP A 262 12.75 -10.05 -4.27
C ASP A 262 11.28 -9.72 -4.61
N SER A 263 10.97 -9.71 -5.91
CA SER A 263 9.59 -9.63 -6.40
C SER A 263 8.83 -8.36 -5.95
N ASN A 264 9.52 -7.23 -5.75
CA ASN A 264 8.89 -5.97 -5.34
C ASN A 264 8.57 -5.06 -6.54
N THR A 265 7.45 -4.34 -6.46
CA THR A 265 7.07 -3.29 -7.42
C THR A 265 6.98 -1.93 -6.72
N ALA A 266 7.81 -0.97 -7.10
CA ALA A 266 7.88 0.37 -6.53
C ALA A 266 7.72 1.43 -7.64
N VAL A 267 6.58 2.12 -7.68
CA VAL A 267 6.28 3.16 -8.68
C VAL A 267 5.95 4.47 -7.98
N GLY A 268 6.84 5.45 -8.08
CA GLY A 268 6.70 6.76 -7.44
C GLY A 268 8.03 7.26 -6.87
N ARG A 269 8.07 8.56 -6.54
CA ARG A 269 9.23 9.13 -5.85
C ARG A 269 9.33 8.51 -4.45
N GLU A 270 10.47 7.90 -4.15
CA GLU A 270 10.81 7.32 -2.84
C GLU A 270 9.82 6.26 -2.34
N SER A 271 9.11 5.57 -3.25
CA SER A 271 8.34 4.36 -2.91
C SER A 271 9.28 3.22 -2.54
N LEU A 272 8.98 2.49 -1.44
CA LEU A 272 9.84 1.43 -0.88
C LEU A 272 11.30 1.83 -0.64
N ARG A 273 11.59 3.13 -0.45
CA ARG A 273 12.97 3.65 -0.44
C ARG A 273 13.88 2.95 0.56
N ASN A 274 13.41 2.74 1.79
CA ASN A 274 14.18 2.13 2.87
C ASN A 274 13.82 0.64 3.07
N SER A 275 13.29 -0.02 2.02
CA SER A 275 13.10 -1.47 2.06
C SER A 275 14.43 -2.19 2.03
N ILE A 276 14.67 -3.13 2.95
CA ILE A 276 15.94 -3.86 3.05
C ILE A 276 15.77 -5.32 2.62
N SER A 277 14.83 -6.04 3.24
CA SER A 277 14.64 -7.49 3.05
C SER A 277 13.19 -7.92 2.78
N GLY A 278 12.27 -6.98 2.62
CA GLY A 278 10.86 -7.28 2.37
C GLY A 278 10.65 -7.75 0.93
N SER A 279 9.99 -8.89 0.74
CA SER A 279 9.66 -9.45 -0.58
C SER A 279 8.17 -9.32 -0.92
N GLY A 280 7.85 -9.33 -2.21
CA GLY A 280 6.46 -9.38 -2.70
C GLY A 280 5.64 -8.12 -2.40
N ASN A 281 6.29 -6.96 -2.20
CA ASN A 281 5.59 -5.71 -1.90
C ASN A 281 5.24 -4.94 -3.18
N THR A 282 4.05 -4.36 -3.22
CA THR A 282 3.60 -3.44 -4.27
C THR A 282 3.37 -2.06 -3.68
N ALA A 283 4.09 -1.05 -4.15
CA ALA A 283 4.02 0.33 -3.68
C ALA A 283 3.87 1.30 -4.85
N VAL A 284 2.69 1.93 -4.97
CA VAL A 284 2.37 2.86 -6.04
C VAL A 284 1.92 4.19 -5.44
N GLY A 285 2.78 5.20 -5.54
CA GLY A 285 2.56 6.53 -4.98
C GLY A 285 3.86 7.16 -4.50
N ARG A 286 3.83 8.48 -4.25
CA ARG A 286 4.96 9.15 -3.61
C ARG A 286 5.07 8.67 -2.16
N GLU A 287 6.25 8.20 -1.77
CA GLU A 287 6.57 7.76 -0.41
C GLU A 287 5.63 6.66 0.13
N SER A 288 4.97 5.89 -0.75
CA SER A 288 4.22 4.68 -0.36
C SER A 288 5.20 3.60 0.12
N LEU A 289 4.93 2.95 1.26
CA LEU A 289 5.81 1.94 1.86
C LEU A 289 7.26 2.43 2.11
N HIS A 290 7.46 3.73 2.34
CA HIS A 290 8.79 4.34 2.42
C HIS A 290 9.76 3.68 3.40
N ASN A 291 9.28 3.32 4.61
CA ASN A 291 10.08 2.77 5.71
C ASN A 291 9.88 1.25 5.92
N ASN A 292 9.77 0.47 4.83
CA ASN A 292 9.54 -0.97 4.86
C ASN A 292 10.74 -1.88 5.16
N ILE A 293 11.26 -1.92 6.40
CA ILE A 293 12.51 -2.65 6.70
C ILE A 293 12.47 -4.13 6.24
N SER A 294 11.52 -4.92 6.73
CA SER A 294 11.42 -6.37 6.42
C SER A 294 10.00 -6.88 6.17
N GLY A 295 9.00 -6.00 6.11
CA GLY A 295 7.62 -6.40 5.84
C GLY A 295 7.46 -6.99 4.44
N ALA A 296 6.70 -8.08 4.31
CA ALA A 296 6.47 -8.81 3.08
C ALA A 296 4.98 -8.82 2.69
N ASN A 297 4.73 -9.01 1.39
CA ASN A 297 3.38 -9.14 0.82
C ASN A 297 2.46 -7.94 1.10
N ASN A 298 3.01 -6.73 1.19
CA ASN A 298 2.23 -5.51 1.42
C ASN A 298 1.84 -4.84 0.10
N SER A 299 0.63 -4.27 0.04
CA SER A 299 0.12 -3.53 -1.11
C SER A 299 -0.28 -2.10 -0.70
N ALA A 300 0.40 -1.08 -1.22
CA ALA A 300 0.18 0.32 -0.88
C ALA A 300 -0.07 1.15 -2.14
N PHE A 301 -1.25 1.78 -2.22
CA PHE A 301 -1.69 2.62 -3.33
C PHE A 301 -2.10 4.00 -2.82
N GLY A 302 -1.32 5.03 -3.14
CA GLY A 302 -1.57 6.40 -2.69
C GLY A 302 -0.32 7.11 -2.18
N HIS A 303 -0.43 8.42 -1.99
CA HIS A 303 0.65 9.20 -1.40
C HIS A 303 0.74 8.89 0.10
N ASN A 304 1.94 8.54 0.58
CA ASN A 304 2.21 8.13 1.96
C ASN A 304 1.33 6.96 2.47
N SER A 305 0.73 6.15 1.59
CA SER A 305 0.03 4.95 2.03
C SER A 305 1.05 3.96 2.60
N LEU A 306 0.74 3.41 3.77
CA LEU A 306 1.58 2.42 4.46
C LEU A 306 3.03 2.88 4.68
N ARG A 307 3.26 4.19 4.83
CA ARG A 307 4.58 4.81 4.78
C ARG A 307 5.54 4.26 5.84
N ASP A 308 5.09 4.17 7.09
CA ASP A 308 5.92 3.77 8.24
C ASP A 308 5.58 2.32 8.65
N ASN A 309 5.80 1.37 7.74
CA ASN A 309 5.63 -0.06 8.00
C ASN A 309 6.96 -0.75 8.31
N THR A 310 7.37 -1.07 9.54
CA THR A 310 8.74 -1.61 9.74
C THR A 310 8.83 -3.10 9.41
N THR A 311 8.01 -3.95 10.04
CA THR A 311 8.04 -5.41 9.86
C THR A 311 6.68 -6.04 9.59
N GLY A 312 5.61 -5.24 9.49
CA GLY A 312 4.26 -5.72 9.23
C GLY A 312 4.12 -6.42 7.87
N ASN A 313 3.37 -7.52 7.84
CA ASN A 313 3.14 -8.33 6.64
C ASN A 313 1.68 -8.28 6.19
N GLU A 314 1.43 -8.58 4.91
CA GLU A 314 0.09 -8.82 4.37
C GLU A 314 -0.88 -7.64 4.56
N ASN A 315 -0.37 -6.41 4.63
CA ASN A 315 -1.20 -5.21 4.75
C ASN A 315 -1.57 -4.66 3.37
N THR A 316 -2.83 -4.23 3.22
CA THR A 316 -3.32 -3.57 2.02
C THR A 316 -3.85 -2.18 2.36
N ALA A 317 -3.28 -1.15 1.75
CA ALA A 317 -3.63 0.25 1.99
C ALA A 317 -3.91 0.99 0.67
N GLY A 318 -5.05 1.67 0.59
CA GLY A 318 -5.49 2.46 -0.55
C GLY A 318 -6.03 3.83 -0.13
N GLY A 319 -5.44 4.92 -0.61
CA GLY A 319 -5.83 6.29 -0.25
C GLY A 319 -4.65 7.16 0.16
N ASP A 320 -4.89 8.46 0.29
CA ASP A 320 -3.88 9.39 0.81
C ASP A 320 -3.69 9.13 2.32
N ILE A 321 -2.45 8.82 2.72
CA ILE A 321 -2.07 8.68 4.13
C ILE A 321 -2.88 7.56 4.85
N SER A 322 -3.28 6.52 4.12
CA SER A 322 -3.90 5.33 4.70
C SER A 322 -2.86 4.43 5.35
N LEU A 323 -3.18 3.88 6.54
CA LEU A 323 -2.31 2.99 7.32
C LEU A 323 -0.90 3.58 7.53
N PHE A 324 -0.81 4.89 7.73
CA PHE A 324 0.43 5.68 7.67
C PHE A 324 1.50 5.20 8.66
N SER A 325 1.14 4.94 9.92
CA SER A 325 2.04 4.42 10.95
C SER A 325 1.66 2.99 11.34
N ASN A 326 2.38 2.02 10.78
CA ASN A 326 2.14 0.59 11.02
C ASN A 326 3.43 -0.16 11.38
N ASP A 327 3.93 -0.02 12.59
CA ASP A 327 5.23 -0.60 12.97
C ASP A 327 5.31 -2.12 12.70
N THR A 328 4.49 -2.92 13.37
CA THR A 328 4.54 -4.40 13.28
C THR A 328 3.21 -5.06 12.91
N GLY A 329 2.13 -4.28 12.78
CA GLY A 329 0.79 -4.78 12.49
C GLY A 329 0.71 -5.55 11.17
N SER A 330 0.00 -6.67 11.16
CA SER A 330 -0.12 -7.54 9.99
C SER A 330 -1.57 -7.83 9.61
N GLY A 331 -1.82 -8.09 8.32
CA GLY A 331 -3.13 -8.46 7.80
C GLY A 331 -4.18 -7.34 7.83
N ASN A 332 -3.76 -6.06 7.85
CA ASN A 332 -4.68 -4.93 7.90
C ASN A 332 -5.14 -4.49 6.50
N SER A 333 -6.39 -4.08 6.38
CA SER A 333 -6.98 -3.52 5.16
C SER A 333 -7.46 -2.09 5.42
N ALA A 334 -6.86 -1.09 4.79
CA ALA A 334 -7.17 0.33 5.00
C ALA A 334 -7.52 1.02 3.68
N TYR A 335 -8.76 1.49 3.53
CA TYR A 335 -9.21 2.19 2.32
C TYR A 335 -9.88 3.52 2.66
N GLY A 336 -9.28 4.64 2.25
CA GLY A 336 -9.76 5.98 2.52
C GLY A 336 -8.69 6.87 3.16
N ILE A 337 -8.94 8.18 3.13
CA ILE A 337 -8.00 9.17 3.67
C ILE A 337 -7.87 8.98 5.18
N ASN A 338 -6.64 8.83 5.68
CA ASN A 338 -6.33 8.62 7.09
C ASN A 338 -7.04 7.40 7.74
N SER A 339 -7.46 6.41 6.94
CA SER A 339 -7.96 5.15 7.50
C SER A 339 -6.82 4.41 8.20
N LEU A 340 -7.03 3.91 9.43
CA LEU A 340 -6.02 3.20 10.23
C LEU A 340 -4.70 3.98 10.44
N PHE A 341 -4.75 5.31 10.53
CA PHE A 341 -3.56 6.17 10.54
C PHE A 341 -2.50 5.80 11.59
N HIS A 342 -2.89 5.45 12.82
CA HIS A 342 -1.97 5.20 13.96
C HIS A 342 -1.71 3.71 14.33
N ASN A 343 -1.97 2.75 13.44
CA ASN A 343 -1.92 1.30 13.71
C ASN A 343 -0.54 0.70 14.07
N LEU A 344 0.03 1.03 15.22
CA LEU A 344 1.38 0.58 15.63
C LEU A 344 1.58 -0.94 15.52
N SER A 345 0.76 -1.76 16.18
CA SER A 345 0.93 -3.23 16.19
C SER A 345 -0.38 -4.01 16.09
N GLY A 346 -1.48 -3.34 15.76
CA GLY A 346 -2.79 -3.98 15.60
C GLY A 346 -2.82 -4.87 14.37
N ASN A 347 -3.44 -6.04 14.49
CA ASN A 347 -3.52 -7.05 13.44
C ASN A 347 -4.96 -7.28 12.98
N VAL A 348 -5.10 -7.64 11.71
CA VAL A 348 -6.37 -8.10 11.11
C VAL A 348 -7.49 -7.05 11.27
N ASN A 349 -7.16 -5.77 11.13
CA ASN A 349 -8.14 -4.69 11.15
C ASN A 349 -8.58 -4.32 9.74
N THR A 350 -9.88 -4.04 9.57
CA THR A 350 -10.45 -3.52 8.32
C THR A 350 -10.99 -2.12 8.56
N GLY A 351 -10.34 -1.09 8.04
CA GLY A 351 -10.81 0.29 8.03
C GLY A 351 -11.18 0.71 6.61
N ILE A 352 -12.43 1.10 6.38
CA ILE A 352 -12.91 1.59 5.09
C ILE A 352 -13.74 2.84 5.31
N GLY A 353 -13.27 3.97 4.79
CA GLY A 353 -13.84 5.28 4.99
C GLY A 353 -12.78 6.28 5.45
N LYS A 354 -13.09 7.57 5.30
CA LYS A 354 -12.22 8.63 5.84
C LYS A 354 -12.19 8.52 7.37
N GLU A 355 -10.98 8.47 7.94
CA GLU A 355 -10.73 8.43 9.39
C GLU A 355 -11.33 7.21 10.12
N ALA A 356 -11.66 6.13 9.41
CA ALA A 356 -12.03 4.86 10.03
C ALA A 356 -10.83 4.29 10.82
N LEU A 357 -11.04 3.88 12.08
CA LEU A 357 -9.98 3.38 12.98
C LEU A 357 -8.76 4.31 13.13
N TYR A 358 -8.95 5.63 13.02
CA TYR A 358 -7.86 6.60 12.97
C TYR A 358 -6.81 6.46 14.10
N ASN A 359 -7.26 6.27 15.35
CA ASN A 359 -6.37 6.17 16.53
C ASN A 359 -6.00 4.74 16.95
N ASN A 360 -6.33 3.69 16.17
CA ASN A 360 -6.06 2.32 16.57
C ASN A 360 -4.56 2.14 16.79
N THR A 361 -4.10 1.75 17.99
CA THR A 361 -2.67 1.53 18.25
C THR A 361 -2.33 0.06 18.27
N THR A 362 -3.02 -0.73 19.10
CA THR A 362 -2.73 -2.17 19.29
C THR A 362 -3.96 -3.05 19.19
N GLY A 363 -5.15 -2.46 19.01
CA GLY A 363 -6.39 -3.19 18.85
C GLY A 363 -6.38 -4.10 17.61
N ASN A 364 -6.95 -5.29 17.74
CA ASN A 364 -6.96 -6.35 16.75
C ASN A 364 -8.38 -6.73 16.35
N TYR A 365 -8.53 -7.30 15.16
CA TYR A 365 -9.79 -7.87 14.67
C TYR A 365 -10.96 -6.87 14.64
N ASN A 366 -10.68 -5.57 14.43
CA ASN A 366 -11.71 -4.55 14.33
C ASN A 366 -12.15 -4.34 12.88
N VAL A 367 -13.45 -4.15 12.66
CA VAL A 367 -14.05 -3.79 11.39
C VAL A 367 -14.70 -2.43 11.52
N ALA A 368 -14.24 -1.44 10.77
CA ALA A 368 -14.75 -0.08 10.74
C ALA A 368 -15.09 0.32 9.31
N LEU A 369 -16.38 0.47 9.00
CA LEU A 369 -16.89 0.85 7.68
C LEU A 369 -17.74 2.11 7.80
N GLY A 370 -17.22 3.25 7.34
CA GLY A 370 -17.90 4.54 7.40
C GLY A 370 -16.96 5.70 7.72
N PHE A 371 -17.48 6.93 7.63
CA PHE A 371 -16.74 8.11 8.09
C PHE A 371 -16.58 8.07 9.61
N ALA A 372 -15.33 8.14 10.09
CA ALA A 372 -14.96 8.18 11.50
C ALA A 372 -15.58 7.05 12.37
N SER A 373 -15.82 5.87 11.80
CA SER A 373 -16.21 4.68 12.57
C SER A 373 -15.00 4.17 13.38
N LEU A 374 -15.22 3.83 14.65
CA LEU A 374 -14.16 3.46 15.61
C LEU A 374 -12.98 4.47 15.69
N TYR A 375 -13.24 5.76 15.45
CA TYR A 375 -12.22 6.81 15.36
C TYR A 375 -11.24 6.83 16.54
N SER A 376 -11.75 6.65 17.77
CA SER A 376 -10.98 6.78 19.01
C SER A 376 -10.39 5.47 19.53
N ASN A 377 -10.59 4.35 18.83
CA ASN A 377 -10.17 3.03 19.31
C ASN A 377 -8.66 3.05 19.47
N THR A 378 -8.11 2.63 20.60
CA THR A 378 -6.65 2.51 20.78
C THR A 378 -6.26 1.04 20.99
N ILE A 379 -6.93 0.37 21.94
CA ILE A 379 -6.61 -0.99 22.36
C ILE A 379 -7.81 -1.94 22.28
N GLY A 380 -9.01 -1.44 21.95
CA GLY A 380 -10.21 -2.27 21.84
C GLY A 380 -10.07 -3.32 20.74
N ASP A 381 -10.46 -4.55 21.06
CA ASP A 381 -10.38 -5.71 20.17
C ASP A 381 -11.77 -6.17 19.71
N GLN A 382 -11.85 -6.82 18.55
CA GLN A 382 -13.05 -7.54 18.08
C GLN A 382 -14.31 -6.67 17.94
N ASN A 383 -14.16 -5.38 17.64
CA ASN A 383 -15.31 -4.49 17.43
C ASN A 383 -15.73 -4.43 15.96
N VAL A 384 -17.04 -4.40 15.71
CA VAL A 384 -17.64 -4.18 14.38
C VAL A 384 -18.42 -2.88 14.42
N ALA A 385 -18.00 -1.89 13.64
CA ALA A 385 -18.62 -0.59 13.52
C ALA A 385 -18.93 -0.26 12.06
N ILE A 386 -20.22 -0.20 11.71
CA ILE A 386 -20.69 0.04 10.35
C ILE A 386 -21.67 1.20 10.35
N GLY A 387 -21.32 2.31 9.71
CA GLY A 387 -22.08 3.55 9.71
C GLY A 387 -21.21 4.77 9.97
N MET A 388 -21.76 5.95 9.73
CA MET A 388 -21.08 7.20 10.09
C MET A 388 -21.00 7.32 11.61
N GLU A 389 -19.80 7.55 12.14
CA GLU A 389 -19.53 7.75 13.57
C GLU A 389 -20.05 6.62 14.48
N SER A 390 -20.19 5.39 13.96
CA SER A 390 -20.53 4.22 14.77
C SER A 390 -19.34 3.84 15.66
N ALA A 391 -19.62 3.59 16.95
CA ALA A 391 -18.64 3.34 17.99
C ALA A 391 -17.46 4.35 18.03
N ARG A 392 -17.72 5.60 17.61
CA ARG A 392 -16.68 6.64 17.40
C ARG A 392 -15.76 6.85 18.61
N ASP A 393 -16.34 6.86 19.81
CA ASP A 393 -15.63 7.18 21.04
C ASP A 393 -15.11 5.93 21.80
N ASN A 394 -15.23 4.73 21.20
CA ASN A 394 -14.66 3.51 21.77
C ASN A 394 -13.15 3.65 21.86
N VAL A 395 -12.59 3.43 23.04
CA VAL A 395 -11.14 3.49 23.29
C VAL A 395 -10.62 2.08 23.58
N SER A 396 -11.27 1.37 24.50
CA SER A 396 -10.82 0.05 24.98
C SER A 396 -11.92 -1.00 25.04
N GLY A 397 -13.15 -0.69 24.61
CA GLY A 397 -14.23 -1.67 24.60
C GLY A 397 -13.94 -2.82 23.64
N ILE A 398 -14.35 -4.02 24.02
CA ILE A 398 -14.07 -5.28 23.32
C ILE A 398 -15.38 -5.94 22.89
N GLY A 399 -15.40 -6.51 21.69
CA GLY A 399 -16.50 -7.36 21.24
C GLY A 399 -17.81 -6.62 20.98
N ASN A 400 -17.76 -5.32 20.68
CA ASN A 400 -18.98 -4.55 20.42
C ASN A 400 -19.40 -4.61 18.94
N ILE A 401 -20.70 -4.67 18.70
CA ILE A 401 -21.31 -4.56 17.37
C ILE A 401 -22.11 -3.26 17.34
N ALA A 402 -21.76 -2.34 16.45
CA ALA A 402 -22.41 -1.03 16.27
C ALA A 402 -22.74 -0.82 14.78
N ILE A 403 -24.00 -0.98 14.42
CA ILE A 403 -24.46 -0.91 13.03
C ILE A 403 -25.56 0.15 12.92
N GLY A 404 -25.27 1.25 12.22
CA GLY A 404 -26.15 2.39 12.03
C GLY A 404 -25.43 3.73 12.23
N LEU A 405 -26.10 4.82 11.86
CA LEU A 405 -25.62 6.18 12.15
C LEU A 405 -25.49 6.35 13.67
N GLU A 406 -24.30 6.68 14.14
CA GLU A 406 -24.01 6.97 15.56
C GLU A 406 -24.44 5.86 16.53
N ALA A 407 -24.51 4.60 16.05
CA ALA A 407 -24.72 3.45 16.90
C ALA A 407 -23.55 3.30 17.88
N SER A 408 -23.85 3.17 19.17
CA SER A 408 -22.87 3.07 20.27
C SER A 408 -21.85 4.23 20.30
N ARG A 409 -22.21 5.41 19.80
CA ARG A 409 -21.27 6.53 19.59
C ARG A 409 -20.37 6.82 20.79
N THR A 410 -20.96 6.89 21.99
CA THR A 410 -20.26 7.30 23.23
C THR A 410 -19.69 6.14 24.05
N ASN A 411 -19.80 4.89 23.58
CA ASN A 411 -19.29 3.76 24.34
C ASN A 411 -17.77 3.85 24.39
N LEU A 412 -17.20 4.14 25.57
CA LEU A 412 -15.78 4.35 25.80
C LEU A 412 -15.04 3.04 26.08
N SER A 413 -15.61 2.21 26.95
CA SER A 413 -14.95 1.00 27.47
C SER A 413 -15.90 -0.18 27.73
N GLY A 414 -17.18 -0.06 27.37
CA GLY A 414 -18.16 -1.12 27.53
C GLY A 414 -17.88 -2.28 26.57
N ASN A 415 -18.10 -3.50 27.03
CA ASN A 415 -17.80 -4.72 26.29
C ASN A 415 -19.06 -5.48 25.88
N ASN A 416 -18.96 -6.26 24.80
CA ASN A 416 -19.99 -7.19 24.34
C ASN A 416 -21.37 -6.54 24.15
N ASN A 417 -21.40 -5.29 23.69
CA ASN A 417 -22.65 -4.60 23.40
C ASN A 417 -23.05 -4.80 21.94
N VAL A 418 -24.35 -4.97 21.70
CA VAL A 418 -24.94 -5.03 20.36
C VAL A 418 -25.86 -3.82 20.19
N ALA A 419 -25.53 -2.93 19.26
CA ALA A 419 -26.25 -1.72 18.92
C ALA A 419 -26.57 -1.74 17.43
N VAL A 420 -27.83 -2.02 17.07
CA VAL A 420 -28.26 -2.13 15.67
C VAL A 420 -29.44 -1.21 15.41
N GLY A 421 -29.20 -0.14 14.66
CA GLY A 421 -30.14 0.94 14.35
C GLY A 421 -29.51 2.31 14.59
N ASN A 422 -30.08 3.36 13.98
CA ASN A 422 -29.58 4.72 14.14
C ASN A 422 -29.76 5.20 15.58
N PHE A 423 -28.71 5.78 16.16
CA PHE A 423 -28.66 6.29 17.54
C PHE A 423 -28.97 5.22 18.60
N THR A 424 -28.57 3.96 18.36
CA THR A 424 -28.71 2.88 19.34
C THR A 424 -27.59 2.87 20.35
N LEU A 425 -27.88 2.52 21.62
CA LEU A 425 -26.91 2.58 22.73
C LEU A 425 -26.14 3.92 22.77
N TYR A 426 -26.78 5.02 22.38
CA TYR A 426 -26.14 6.32 22.27
C TYR A 426 -25.70 6.85 23.63
N ASN A 427 -26.40 6.48 24.71
CA ASN A 427 -26.04 6.92 26.06
C ASN A 427 -25.13 5.94 26.81
N ASN A 428 -24.79 4.78 26.22
CA ASN A 428 -23.92 3.80 26.86
C ASN A 428 -22.46 4.30 26.85
N VAL A 429 -21.78 4.36 28.00
CA VAL A 429 -20.37 4.79 28.09
C VAL A 429 -19.47 3.65 28.55
N SER A 430 -19.84 2.92 29.60
CA SER A 430 -19.08 1.76 30.07
C SER A 430 -19.94 0.53 30.39
N GLY A 431 -21.25 0.62 30.15
CA GLY A 431 -22.17 -0.51 30.25
C GLY A 431 -21.77 -1.63 29.31
N SER A 432 -21.97 -2.88 29.75
CA SER A 432 -21.51 -4.08 29.06
C SER A 432 -22.61 -5.13 28.98
N ASN A 433 -22.54 -5.99 27.97
CA ASN A 433 -23.51 -7.06 27.69
C ASN A 433 -24.92 -6.51 27.43
N ASN A 434 -25.03 -5.33 26.82
CA ASN A 434 -26.32 -4.75 26.43
C ASN A 434 -26.65 -5.10 24.97
N THR A 435 -27.92 -5.37 24.69
CA THR A 435 -28.43 -5.53 23.33
C THR A 435 -29.49 -4.46 23.09
N ALA A 436 -29.30 -3.61 22.09
CA ALA A 436 -30.28 -2.65 21.61
C ALA A 436 -30.52 -2.83 20.11
N LEU A 437 -31.78 -3.05 19.73
CA LEU A 437 -32.19 -3.25 18.34
C LEU A 437 -33.38 -2.33 18.00
N GLY A 438 -33.20 -1.42 17.06
CA GLY A 438 -34.21 -0.46 16.61
C GLY A 438 -33.77 0.99 16.76
N HIS A 439 -34.32 1.90 15.94
CA HIS A 439 -33.96 3.33 16.02
C HIS A 439 -34.15 3.87 17.45
N GLN A 440 -33.13 4.53 18.01
CA GLN A 440 -33.14 5.06 19.38
C GLN A 440 -33.40 4.03 20.49
N ALA A 441 -33.17 2.72 20.25
CA ALA A 441 -33.14 1.74 21.33
C ALA A 441 -31.88 1.96 22.18
N ASP A 442 -32.04 2.11 23.50
CA ASP A 442 -30.96 2.63 24.35
C ASP A 442 -31.04 2.17 25.81
N VAL A 443 -30.07 2.61 26.59
CA VAL A 443 -30.05 2.59 28.05
C VAL A 443 -30.25 4.02 28.58
N SER A 444 -30.91 4.17 29.72
CA SER A 444 -31.17 5.50 30.30
C SER A 444 -29.97 6.09 31.05
N ASN A 445 -28.92 5.29 31.26
CA ASN A 445 -27.72 5.67 32.00
C ASN A 445 -26.50 4.92 31.42
N ALA A 446 -25.34 5.57 31.48
CA ALA A 446 -24.05 5.19 30.94
C ALA A 446 -23.55 3.78 31.28
N ASN A 447 -23.96 3.23 32.43
CA ASN A 447 -23.32 2.05 33.04
C ASN A 447 -24.28 0.88 33.24
N ILE A 448 -25.45 0.91 32.61
CA ILE A 448 -26.39 -0.21 32.65
C ILE A 448 -25.75 -1.43 31.99
N THR A 449 -25.99 -2.62 32.54
CA THR A 449 -25.37 -3.87 32.08
C THR A 449 -26.39 -4.98 31.92
N ASN A 450 -26.08 -6.00 31.11
CA ASN A 450 -26.93 -7.17 30.91
C ASN A 450 -28.38 -6.79 30.58
N SER A 451 -28.56 -5.90 29.60
CA SER A 451 -29.85 -5.27 29.33
C SER A 451 -30.32 -5.39 27.88
N THR A 452 -31.59 -5.79 27.77
CA THR A 452 -32.44 -6.07 26.62
C THR A 452 -33.29 -4.93 26.02
N ALA A 453 -32.88 -4.08 25.08
CA ALA A 453 -33.76 -3.06 24.48
C ALA A 453 -34.19 -3.46 23.05
N LEU A 454 -35.47 -3.81 22.84
CA LEU A 454 -35.98 -4.22 21.52
C LEU A 454 -37.11 -3.32 21.05
N GLY A 455 -36.92 -2.62 19.93
CA GLY A 455 -37.91 -1.78 19.26
C GLY A 455 -37.55 -0.29 19.23
N ASN A 456 -38.25 0.46 18.38
CA ASN A 456 -38.06 1.90 18.21
C ASN A 456 -38.27 2.65 19.54
N GLY A 457 -37.24 3.35 20.02
CA GLY A 457 -37.28 4.11 21.27
C GLY A 457 -37.43 3.25 22.53
N ALA A 458 -37.11 1.94 22.48
CA ALA A 458 -37.09 1.11 23.68
C ALA A 458 -35.89 1.49 24.56
N VAL A 459 -36.13 1.95 25.80
CA VAL A 459 -35.05 2.41 26.71
C VAL A 459 -35.03 1.59 27.99
N VAL A 460 -33.93 0.89 28.29
CA VAL A 460 -33.76 0.16 29.56
C VAL A 460 -33.16 1.07 30.63
N ASP A 461 -33.69 1.00 31.86
CA ASP A 461 -33.42 1.93 32.97
C ASP A 461 -32.58 1.33 34.13
N GLN A 462 -32.33 0.02 34.09
CA GLN A 462 -31.58 -0.71 35.11
C GLN A 462 -30.92 -1.95 34.51
N SER A 463 -29.86 -2.44 35.14
CA SER A 463 -29.21 -3.69 34.75
C SER A 463 -30.13 -4.91 34.91
N ASN A 464 -29.84 -5.97 34.15
CA ASN A 464 -30.58 -7.24 34.20
C ASN A 464 -32.06 -7.10 33.83
N LYS A 465 -32.39 -6.19 32.91
CA LYS A 465 -33.77 -5.93 32.47
C LYS A 465 -33.92 -6.05 30.96
N VAL A 466 -35.06 -6.61 30.55
CA VAL A 466 -35.49 -6.61 29.15
C VAL A 466 -36.71 -5.70 29.00
N ARG A 467 -36.66 -4.81 28.01
CA ARG A 467 -37.75 -3.95 27.56
C ARG A 467 -38.05 -4.23 26.09
N ILE A 468 -39.29 -4.60 25.81
CA ILE A 468 -39.80 -4.85 24.46
C ILE A 468 -40.79 -3.72 24.15
N GLY A 469 -40.41 -2.84 23.22
CA GLY A 469 -41.19 -1.68 22.83
C GLY A 469 -40.97 -0.42 23.67
N ASN A 470 -41.66 0.63 23.27
CA ASN A 470 -41.78 1.90 24.00
C ASN A 470 -43.21 2.06 24.56
N ASP A 471 -43.53 3.21 25.14
CA ASP A 471 -44.83 3.47 25.79
C ASP A 471 -46.04 3.50 24.84
N ASN A 472 -45.80 3.47 23.52
CA ASN A 472 -46.84 3.39 22.49
C ASN A 472 -47.15 1.94 22.08
N VAL A 473 -46.42 0.94 22.57
CA VAL A 473 -46.72 -0.47 22.29
C VAL A 473 -47.96 -0.89 23.08
N THR A 474 -48.99 -1.36 22.37
CA THR A 474 -50.29 -1.75 22.95
C THR A 474 -50.45 -3.26 23.11
N ILE A 475 -49.75 -4.06 22.30
CA ILE A 475 -49.90 -5.52 22.24
C ILE A 475 -48.50 -6.17 22.11
N ILE A 476 -48.27 -7.24 22.88
CA ILE A 476 -47.13 -8.15 22.73
C ILE A 476 -47.71 -9.57 22.52
N GLU A 477 -47.53 -10.13 21.32
CA GLU A 477 -48.14 -11.40 20.92
C GLU A 477 -47.12 -12.54 20.83
N GLY A 478 -47.55 -13.74 21.23
CA GLY A 478 -46.84 -14.99 21.06
C GLY A 478 -47.81 -16.17 20.98
N PHE A 479 -47.48 -17.20 20.21
CA PHE A 479 -48.33 -18.39 20.03
C PHE A 479 -48.34 -19.33 21.26
N VAL A 480 -47.38 -19.18 22.17
CA VAL A 480 -47.23 -20.00 23.38
C VAL A 480 -47.02 -19.11 24.59
N ALA A 481 -47.42 -19.60 25.77
CA ALA A 481 -47.23 -18.89 27.03
C ALA A 481 -45.74 -18.79 27.42
N MET A 482 -45.39 -17.72 28.14
CA MET A 482 -44.04 -17.55 28.70
C MET A 482 -43.81 -18.53 29.85
N SER A 483 -42.72 -19.29 29.77
CA SER A 483 -42.28 -20.18 30.85
C SER A 483 -41.32 -19.46 31.79
N VAL A 484 -41.39 -19.76 33.09
CA VAL A 484 -40.49 -19.22 34.13
C VAL A 484 -39.81 -20.38 34.85
N ALA A 485 -38.47 -20.35 34.94
CA ALA A 485 -37.71 -21.36 35.67
C ALA A 485 -38.07 -21.33 37.17
N SER A 486 -38.46 -22.48 37.73
CA SER A 486 -39.04 -22.57 39.08
C SER A 486 -38.65 -23.85 39.83
N ASP A 487 -37.63 -24.57 39.35
CA ASP A 487 -37.11 -25.82 39.94
C ASP A 487 -36.68 -25.59 41.40
N ARG A 488 -36.88 -26.58 42.27
CA ARG A 488 -36.49 -26.52 43.69
C ARG A 488 -35.01 -26.18 43.87
N ARG A 489 -34.13 -26.61 42.95
CA ARG A 489 -32.68 -26.35 43.01
C ARG A 489 -32.32 -24.88 42.81
N TYR A 490 -33.22 -24.05 42.26
CA TYR A 490 -33.01 -22.61 42.12
C TYR A 490 -33.55 -21.79 43.30
N LYS A 491 -34.06 -22.44 44.36
CA LYS A 491 -34.75 -21.77 45.46
C LYS A 491 -34.18 -22.17 46.81
N GLU A 492 -34.07 -21.20 47.70
CA GLU A 492 -33.71 -21.36 49.11
C GLU A 492 -34.80 -20.75 50.00
N GLU A 493 -34.74 -21.03 51.31
CA GLU A 493 -35.68 -20.48 52.31
C GLU A 493 -37.17 -20.66 51.97
N ILE A 494 -37.52 -21.81 51.38
CA ILE A 494 -38.89 -22.10 50.93
C ILE A 494 -39.83 -22.22 52.14
N ALA A 495 -40.73 -21.24 52.30
CA ALA A 495 -41.74 -21.19 53.35
C ALA A 495 -43.14 -20.89 52.79
N THR A 496 -44.18 -21.22 53.55
CA THR A 496 -45.56 -20.89 53.21
C THR A 496 -45.77 -19.37 53.22
N ILE A 497 -46.41 -18.83 52.17
CA ILE A 497 -46.67 -17.40 52.07
C ILE A 497 -47.68 -16.95 53.14
N PRO A 498 -47.45 -15.82 53.85
CA PRO A 498 -48.40 -15.33 54.85
C PRO A 498 -49.63 -14.66 54.21
N LEU A 499 -49.51 -14.17 52.97
CA LEU A 499 -50.58 -13.47 52.25
C LEU A 499 -51.64 -14.43 51.72
N GLY A 500 -52.90 -14.26 52.15
CA GLY A 500 -54.06 -15.07 51.76
C GLY A 500 -55.32 -14.23 51.55
N LEU A 501 -56.48 -14.73 51.98
CA LEU A 501 -57.80 -14.13 51.77
C LEU A 501 -57.89 -12.70 52.32
N ASP A 502 -57.39 -12.45 53.52
CA ASP A 502 -57.40 -11.12 54.13
C ASP A 502 -56.61 -10.08 53.32
N PHE A 503 -55.52 -10.50 52.67
CA PHE A 503 -54.73 -9.63 51.79
C PHE A 503 -55.48 -9.38 50.48
N ILE A 504 -56.00 -10.44 49.85
CA ILE A 504 -56.75 -10.34 48.59
C ILE A 504 -57.98 -9.43 48.73
N ASN A 505 -58.70 -9.52 49.86
CA ASN A 505 -59.87 -8.67 50.13
C ASN A 505 -59.54 -7.18 50.30
N GLN A 506 -58.27 -6.83 50.51
CA GLN A 506 -57.81 -5.44 50.59
C GLN A 506 -57.34 -4.88 49.24
N LEU A 507 -57.27 -5.71 48.20
CA LEU A 507 -56.92 -5.25 46.85
C LEU A 507 -58.11 -4.54 46.21
N HIS A 508 -57.82 -3.53 45.38
CA HIS A 508 -58.82 -2.74 44.67
C HIS A 508 -58.65 -2.91 43.15
N PRO A 509 -59.36 -3.87 42.53
CA PRO A 509 -59.41 -3.99 41.07
C PRO A 509 -60.09 -2.78 40.44
N VAL A 510 -59.48 -2.23 39.39
CA VAL A 510 -59.97 -1.04 38.68
C VAL A 510 -60.03 -1.26 37.18
N GLU A 511 -60.89 -0.47 36.51
CA GLU A 511 -60.93 -0.29 35.07
C GLU A 511 -60.31 1.07 34.70
N TYR A 512 -59.45 1.11 33.68
CA TYR A 512 -58.76 2.33 33.27
C TYR A 512 -58.50 2.38 31.76
N ILE A 513 -58.15 3.56 31.25
CA ILE A 513 -57.69 3.79 29.87
C ILE A 513 -56.30 4.40 29.96
N LYS A 514 -55.31 3.78 29.30
CA LYS A 514 -53.95 4.34 29.25
C LYS A 514 -53.96 5.71 28.56
N LYS A 515 -53.18 6.66 29.11
CA LYS A 515 -53.06 8.00 28.53
C LYS A 515 -52.47 7.98 27.11
N THR A 516 -51.62 7.00 26.81
CA THR A 516 -50.98 6.81 25.50
C THR A 516 -51.85 6.09 24.47
N ASN A 517 -52.99 5.53 24.89
CA ASN A 517 -53.87 4.78 23.99
C ASN A 517 -54.82 5.72 23.23
N SER A 518 -54.60 5.84 21.91
CA SER A 518 -55.44 6.63 21.01
C SER A 518 -56.84 6.04 20.83
N GLU A 519 -56.96 4.71 20.86
CA GLU A 519 -58.21 3.98 20.61
C GLU A 519 -59.16 3.99 21.83
N LYS A 520 -58.72 4.54 22.96
CA LYS A 520 -59.50 4.64 24.21
C LYS A 520 -60.07 3.30 24.68
N THR A 521 -59.39 2.19 24.40
CA THR A 521 -59.81 0.88 24.89
C THR A 521 -59.62 0.79 26.42
N LYS A 522 -60.60 0.17 27.07
CA LYS A 522 -60.61 -0.07 28.51
C LYS A 522 -59.75 -1.29 28.85
N GLU A 523 -58.94 -1.16 29.89
CA GLU A 523 -58.09 -2.20 30.45
C GLU A 523 -58.46 -2.39 31.94
N TRP A 524 -58.17 -3.57 32.49
CA TRP A 524 -58.43 -3.90 33.90
C TRP A 524 -57.15 -4.26 34.63
N GLY A 525 -57.07 -3.93 35.91
CA GLY A 525 -55.91 -4.25 36.73
C GLY A 525 -55.93 -3.63 38.12
N LEU A 526 -54.75 -3.40 38.67
CA LEU A 526 -54.51 -2.75 39.96
C LEU A 526 -53.67 -1.49 39.74
N ILE A 527 -53.83 -0.50 40.62
CA ILE A 527 -52.94 0.65 40.70
C ILE A 527 -51.72 0.28 41.55
N ALA A 528 -50.51 0.47 41.02
CA ALA A 528 -49.27 0.03 41.66
C ALA A 528 -49.03 0.70 43.02
N GLN A 529 -49.39 1.98 43.14
CA GLN A 529 -49.31 2.74 44.39
C GLN A 529 -50.23 2.15 45.47
N GLU A 530 -51.47 1.83 45.12
CA GLU A 530 -52.45 1.23 46.05
C GLU A 530 -51.99 -0.17 46.49
N LEU A 531 -51.46 -0.98 45.58
CA LEU A 531 -50.89 -2.29 45.92
C LEU A 531 -49.71 -2.16 46.88
N LYS A 532 -48.85 -1.15 46.70
CA LYS A 532 -47.72 -0.88 47.59
C LYS A 532 -48.20 -0.57 49.01
N GLU A 533 -49.19 0.32 49.13
CA GLU A 533 -49.77 0.67 50.43
C GLU A 533 -50.40 -0.55 51.13
N THR A 534 -51.08 -1.42 50.39
CA THR A 534 -51.65 -2.64 50.95
C THR A 534 -50.57 -3.62 51.44
N LEU A 535 -49.48 -3.78 50.68
CA LEU A 535 -48.31 -4.58 51.11
C LEU A 535 -47.66 -4.01 52.37
N ASP A 536 -47.55 -2.67 52.46
CA ASP A 536 -47.01 -1.99 53.64
C ASP A 536 -47.88 -2.20 54.88
N LYS A 537 -49.21 -2.17 54.75
CA LYS A 537 -50.17 -2.41 55.86
C LYS A 537 -50.03 -3.82 56.44
N VAL A 538 -49.80 -4.82 55.60
CA VAL A 538 -49.59 -6.21 56.04
C VAL A 538 -48.13 -6.53 56.37
N ASN A 539 -47.27 -5.50 56.48
CA ASN A 539 -45.85 -5.58 56.79
C ASN A 539 -45.04 -6.49 55.85
N TYR A 540 -45.43 -6.55 54.58
CA TYR A 540 -44.78 -7.38 53.55
C TYR A 540 -44.02 -6.49 52.55
N LYS A 541 -42.99 -5.81 53.07
CA LYS A 541 -42.30 -4.69 52.38
C LYS A 541 -41.24 -5.09 51.35
N ASN A 542 -40.70 -6.30 51.45
CA ASN A 542 -39.59 -6.78 50.61
C ASN A 542 -40.08 -7.68 49.45
N ALA A 543 -41.18 -7.30 48.80
CA ALA A 543 -41.76 -8.07 47.71
C ALA A 543 -41.33 -7.52 46.34
N ALA A 544 -40.77 -8.38 45.49
CA ALA A 544 -40.34 -8.04 44.14
C ALA A 544 -41.50 -7.73 43.15
N ILE A 545 -42.74 -7.76 43.61
CA ILE A 545 -43.94 -7.55 42.81
C ILE A 545 -44.10 -6.13 42.28
N ILE A 546 -43.51 -5.13 42.96
CA ILE A 546 -43.51 -3.73 42.52
C ILE A 546 -42.09 -3.29 42.21
N THR A 547 -41.89 -2.71 41.04
CA THR A 547 -40.61 -2.12 40.61
C THR A 547 -40.82 -0.69 40.15
N SER A 548 -39.81 0.18 40.29
CA SER A 548 -39.84 1.57 39.81
C SER A 548 -38.89 1.79 38.64
N ASP A 549 -39.33 2.61 37.67
CA ASP A 549 -38.49 3.08 36.57
C ASP A 549 -37.62 4.26 37.02
N LYS A 550 -36.32 4.02 37.18
CA LYS A 550 -35.37 5.02 37.70
C LYS A 550 -34.99 6.10 36.68
N SER A 551 -35.50 6.05 35.46
CA SER A 551 -34.96 6.85 34.34
C SER A 551 -35.45 8.29 34.27
N LYS A 552 -36.65 8.65 34.75
CA LYS A 552 -37.11 10.06 34.73
C LYS A 552 -38.34 10.44 35.57
N ASN A 553 -39.23 9.51 35.92
CA ASN A 553 -40.49 9.83 36.64
C ASN A 553 -40.91 8.79 37.70
N GLU A 554 -40.05 7.82 38.01
CA GLU A 554 -40.28 6.79 39.02
C GLU A 554 -41.62 6.03 38.85
N PHE A 555 -42.01 5.78 37.60
CA PHE A 555 -43.24 5.03 37.31
C PHE A 555 -43.14 3.62 37.89
N LEU A 556 -44.19 3.19 38.59
CA LEU A 556 -44.26 1.88 39.20
C LEU A 556 -44.88 0.85 38.24
N SER A 557 -44.33 -0.35 38.23
CA SER A 557 -44.81 -1.51 37.47
C SER A 557 -45.18 -2.66 38.41
N ILE A 558 -46.13 -3.51 38.00
CA ILE A 558 -46.61 -4.66 38.78
C ILE A 558 -46.27 -5.97 38.05
N ARG A 559 -45.74 -6.96 38.78
CA ARG A 559 -45.60 -8.35 38.31
C ARG A 559 -46.87 -9.15 38.63
N TYR A 560 -47.90 -9.03 37.79
CA TYR A 560 -49.21 -9.65 38.04
C TYR A 560 -49.16 -11.17 38.34
N THR A 561 -48.22 -11.90 37.74
CA THR A 561 -48.02 -13.33 37.97
C THR A 561 -47.72 -13.69 39.43
N ASP A 562 -47.15 -12.78 40.20
CA ASP A 562 -46.83 -13.02 41.61
C ASP A 562 -48.07 -13.07 42.49
N LEU A 563 -49.19 -12.48 42.05
CA LEU A 563 -50.46 -12.52 42.78
C LEU A 563 -51.08 -13.91 42.76
N PHE A 564 -50.65 -14.81 41.86
CA PHE A 564 -51.19 -16.17 41.82
C PHE A 564 -50.97 -16.93 43.12
N ALA A 565 -49.83 -16.76 43.80
CA ALA A 565 -49.59 -17.46 45.07
C ALA A 565 -50.53 -17.01 46.21
N PRO A 566 -50.68 -15.70 46.50
CA PRO A 566 -51.70 -15.21 47.43
C PRO A 566 -53.14 -15.58 47.03
N ILE A 567 -53.46 -15.55 45.73
CA ILE A 567 -54.77 -15.96 45.23
C ILE A 567 -55.02 -17.45 45.51
N ILE A 568 -54.08 -18.33 45.19
CA ILE A 568 -54.19 -19.77 45.48
C ILE A 568 -54.41 -19.99 46.98
N LYS A 569 -53.65 -19.30 47.85
CA LYS A 569 -53.81 -19.42 49.29
C LYS A 569 -55.18 -18.90 49.75
N SER A 570 -55.67 -17.79 49.21
CA SER A 570 -57.00 -17.26 49.51
C SER A 570 -58.12 -18.25 49.16
N ILE A 571 -57.99 -18.96 48.04
CA ILE A 571 -58.95 -20.01 47.62
C ILE A 571 -58.90 -21.20 48.59
N GLN A 572 -57.71 -21.59 49.05
CA GLN A 572 -57.54 -22.63 50.07
C GLN A 572 -58.22 -22.23 51.39
N GLU A 573 -57.96 -21.02 51.88
CA GLU A 573 -58.56 -20.47 53.12
C GLU A 573 -60.09 -20.34 52.99
N LEU A 574 -60.59 -19.89 51.84
CA LEU A 574 -62.02 -19.82 51.56
C LEU A 574 -62.67 -21.21 51.57
N SER A 575 -62.00 -22.21 50.97
CA SER A 575 -62.46 -23.60 50.99
C SER A 575 -62.50 -24.20 52.41
N GLU A 576 -61.56 -23.83 53.28
CA GLU A 576 -61.59 -24.22 54.69
C GLU A 576 -62.72 -23.55 55.46
N LEU A 577 -62.95 -22.25 55.21
CA LEU A 577 -64.05 -21.50 55.81
C LEU A 577 -65.41 -22.11 55.42
N ASP A 578 -65.57 -22.52 54.17
CA ASP A 578 -66.78 -23.15 53.65
C ASP A 578 -67.05 -24.50 54.31
N LYS A 579 -66.04 -25.37 54.42
CA LYS A 579 -66.13 -26.64 55.19
C LYS A 579 -66.54 -26.41 56.65
N LYS A 580 -66.00 -25.36 57.27
CA LYS A 580 -66.36 -24.99 58.64
C LYS A 580 -67.82 -24.53 58.73
N ASN A 581 -68.28 -23.73 57.77
CA ASN A 581 -69.66 -23.28 57.69
C ASN A 581 -70.64 -24.45 57.46
N GLU A 582 -70.31 -25.40 56.59
CA GLU A 582 -71.11 -26.62 56.41
C GLU A 582 -71.23 -27.44 57.71
N ASN A 583 -70.12 -27.59 58.45
CA ASN A 583 -70.13 -28.31 59.71
C ASN A 583 -70.95 -27.58 60.78
N LEU A 584 -70.81 -26.25 60.86
CA LEU A 584 -71.64 -25.42 61.73
C LEU A 584 -73.12 -25.56 61.36
N GLN A 585 -73.46 -25.56 60.07
CA GLN A 585 -74.82 -25.76 59.60
C GLN A 585 -75.37 -27.12 60.05
N LYS A 586 -74.58 -28.20 59.94
CA LYS A 586 -74.96 -29.54 60.45
C LYS A 586 -75.21 -29.53 61.96
N ILE A 587 -74.35 -28.87 62.73
CA ILE A 587 -74.51 -28.74 64.19
C ILE A 587 -75.78 -27.96 64.51
N ILE A 588 -76.04 -26.85 63.81
CA ILE A 588 -77.26 -26.04 63.97
C ILE A 588 -78.50 -26.90 63.68
N THR A 589 -78.56 -27.60 62.54
CA THR A 589 -79.69 -28.49 62.21
C THR A 589 -79.90 -29.57 63.28
N ALA A 590 -78.81 -30.15 63.82
CA ALA A 590 -78.90 -31.15 64.88
C ALA A 590 -79.41 -30.55 66.21
N GLN A 591 -79.00 -29.33 66.55
CA GLN A 591 -79.50 -28.61 67.72
C GLN A 591 -80.97 -28.22 67.57
N GLU A 592 -81.38 -27.71 66.40
CA GLU A 592 -82.78 -27.39 66.08
C GLU A 592 -83.68 -28.63 66.22
N THR A 593 -83.22 -29.78 65.71
CA THR A 593 -83.92 -31.07 65.85
C THR A 593 -84.10 -31.44 67.32
N LYS A 594 -83.04 -31.30 68.13
CA LYS A 594 -83.07 -31.62 69.56
C LYS A 594 -83.97 -30.67 70.37
N ILE A 595 -83.99 -29.38 70.02
CA ILE A 595 -84.91 -28.40 70.61
C ILE A 595 -86.36 -28.76 70.27
N ALA A 596 -86.64 -29.14 69.01
CA ALA A 596 -87.96 -29.60 68.62
C ALA A 596 -88.41 -30.85 69.40
N GLU A 597 -87.52 -31.83 69.61
CA GLU A 597 -87.80 -33.00 70.45
C GLU A 597 -88.07 -32.64 71.92
N LEU A 598 -87.30 -31.69 72.48
CA LEU A 598 -87.48 -31.19 73.84
C LEU A 598 -88.81 -30.44 73.99
N ASN A 599 -89.16 -29.58 73.04
CA ASN A 599 -90.44 -28.87 73.02
C ASN A 599 -91.61 -29.87 72.93
N ALA A 600 -91.51 -30.89 72.06
CA ALA A 600 -92.54 -31.93 71.98
C ALA A 600 -92.69 -32.73 73.29
N LYS A 601 -91.58 -33.00 74.00
CA LYS A 601 -91.63 -33.61 75.35
C LYS A 601 -92.24 -32.67 76.38
N LEU A 602 -91.94 -31.37 76.31
CA LEU A 602 -92.51 -30.35 77.18
C LEU A 602 -94.03 -30.24 76.98
N GLU A 603 -94.49 -30.15 75.74
CA GLU A 603 -95.91 -30.18 75.37
C GLU A 603 -96.60 -31.46 75.87
N ALA A 604 -95.93 -32.62 75.74
CA ALA A 604 -96.47 -33.89 76.27
C ALA A 604 -96.58 -33.89 77.80
N ILE A 605 -95.66 -33.21 78.50
CA ILE A 605 -95.71 -33.03 79.96
C ILE A 605 -96.81 -32.01 80.33
N GLU A 606 -96.92 -30.87 79.66
CA GLU A 606 -97.98 -29.87 79.86
C GLU A 606 -99.36 -30.50 79.64
N LYS A 607 -99.52 -31.35 78.62
CA LYS A 607 -100.75 -32.09 78.35
C LYS A 607 -101.08 -33.08 79.47
N LYS A 608 -100.07 -33.71 80.09
CA LYS A 608 -100.23 -34.55 81.29
C LYS A 608 -100.59 -33.73 82.53
N ILE A 609 -100.02 -32.55 82.71
CA ILE A 609 -100.30 -31.65 83.84
C ILE A 609 -101.72 -31.05 83.73
N ASN A 610 -102.13 -30.61 82.54
CA ASN A 610 -103.49 -30.11 82.30
C ASN A 610 -104.57 -31.19 82.44
N GLY A 611 -104.21 -32.48 82.31
CA GLY A 611 -105.09 -33.61 82.62
C GLY A 611 -105.24 -33.90 84.13
N LEU A 612 -104.40 -33.32 84.98
CA LEU A 612 -104.42 -33.49 86.45
C LEU A 612 -105.10 -32.32 87.19
N ILE A 613 -105.44 -31.23 86.50
CA ILE A 613 -106.20 -30.10 87.06
C ILE A 613 -107.68 -30.30 86.69
N PRO A 614 -108.58 -30.60 87.65
CA PRO A 614 -110.00 -30.69 87.34
C PRO A 614 -110.55 -29.29 87.02
N PRO A 615 -111.46 -29.13 86.04
CA PRO A 615 -112.10 -27.85 85.80
C PRO A 615 -112.91 -27.44 87.04
N SER A 616 -112.66 -26.23 87.52
CA SER A 616 -113.43 -25.59 88.58
C SER A 616 -114.85 -25.33 88.11
N LYS A 617 -115.80 -26.05 88.72
CA LYS A 617 -117.27 -25.90 88.76
C LYS A 617 -118.00 -25.32 87.54
#